data_AF-A0A1Q4AA01-F1
#
_entry.id   AF-A0A1Q4AA01-F1
#
_cell.length_a   1.000
_cell.length_b   1.000
_cell.length_c   1.000
_cell.angle_alpha   90.00
_cell.angle_beta   90.00
_cell.angle_gamma   90.00
#
_symmetry.space_group_name_H-M   'P 1'
#
loop_
_entity.id
_entity.type
_entity.pdbx_description
1 polymer ?
#
loop_
_entity_poly.entity_id
_entity_poly.type
_entity_poly.pdbx_seq_one_letter_code
_entity_poly.pdbx_strand_id
1 'polypeptide(L)'
;MFVEHCKHDFKFENLSRKELLVRLEVGDIFQAVSENGAVAVCLVLAVDETVVISRRITTQEYCKFDRRSGRSVLGGNSFSGTITSVEPLPPEVRNTFLEMDRQYRLAHRDEESLRLTASQKAALLFIHDHYAQYPIGE
;
A
#
# COMPACT_ATOMS: atom_id res chain seq x y z
N MET A 1 -0.27 6.21 -25.76
CA MET A 1 0.88 5.41 -25.27
C MET A 1 0.29 4.33 -24.39
N PHE A 2 0.32 3.09 -24.84
CA PHE A 2 -0.16 1.95 -24.05
C PHE A 2 0.94 1.64 -23.03
N VAL A 3 0.65 1.86 -21.75
CA VAL A 3 1.52 1.42 -20.67
C VAL A 3 1.52 -0.10 -20.77
N GLU A 4 2.66 -0.70 -21.09
CA GLU A 4 2.82 -2.15 -20.98
C GLU A 4 2.47 -2.52 -19.54
N HIS A 5 1.33 -3.22 -19.37
CA HIS A 5 1.07 -3.93 -18.13
C HIS A 5 2.31 -4.76 -17.84
N CYS A 6 2.88 -4.63 -16.64
CA CYS A 6 3.90 -5.56 -16.16
C CYS A 6 3.45 -6.97 -16.55
N LYS A 7 4.15 -7.60 -17.52
CA LYS A 7 4.05 -9.04 -17.74
C LYS A 7 4.78 -9.71 -16.58
N HIS A 8 4.23 -9.58 -15.38
CA HIS A 8 4.64 -10.42 -14.27
C HIS A 8 4.02 -11.79 -14.55
N ASP A 9 4.87 -12.77 -14.85
CA ASP A 9 4.50 -14.19 -14.97
C ASP A 9 3.90 -14.76 -13.67
N PHE A 10 3.86 -13.97 -12.58
CA PHE A 10 3.14 -14.28 -11.36
C PHE A 10 1.67 -13.89 -11.48
N LYS A 11 0.86 -14.82 -11.98
CA LYS A 11 -0.59 -14.72 -11.86
C LYS A 11 -0.99 -14.94 -10.39
N PHE A 12 -1.30 -13.85 -9.68
CA PHE A 12 -1.95 -13.92 -8.36
C PHE A 12 -3.38 -14.49 -8.42
N GLU A 13 -3.89 -14.71 -9.64
CA GLU A 13 -5.26 -15.12 -10.00
C GLU A 13 -5.79 -16.41 -9.34
N ASN A 14 -5.01 -17.14 -8.52
CA ASN A 14 -5.46 -18.37 -7.85
C ASN A 14 -4.96 -18.53 -6.41
N LEU A 15 -4.40 -17.48 -5.81
CA LEU A 15 -3.92 -17.54 -4.43
C LEU A 15 -5.02 -17.10 -3.45
N SER A 16 -5.19 -17.86 -2.37
CA SER A 16 -6.07 -17.45 -1.28
C SER A 16 -5.56 -16.17 -0.62
N ARG A 17 -6.47 -15.44 0.04
CA ARG A 17 -6.14 -14.26 0.84
C ARG A 17 -4.93 -14.50 1.75
N LYS A 18 -4.96 -15.61 2.50
CA LYS A 18 -3.87 -15.97 3.42
C LYS A 18 -2.54 -16.15 2.68
N GLU A 19 -2.54 -16.80 1.53
CA GLU A 19 -1.32 -17.03 0.75
C GLU A 19 -0.74 -15.74 0.16
N LEU A 20 -1.59 -14.78 -0.19
CA LEU A 20 -1.17 -13.44 -0.63
C LEU A 20 -0.54 -12.66 0.51
N LEU A 21 -1.20 -12.61 1.66
CA LEU A 21 -0.72 -11.86 2.82
C LEU A 21 0.57 -12.45 3.42
N VAL A 22 0.73 -13.77 3.40
CA VAL A 22 1.97 -14.43 3.85
C VAL A 22 3.15 -14.10 2.93
N ARG A 23 2.91 -13.76 1.65
CA ARG A 23 3.98 -13.38 0.72
C ARG A 23 4.43 -11.93 0.84
N LEU A 24 3.75 -11.09 1.63
CA LEU A 24 4.19 -9.71 1.85
C LEU A 24 5.60 -9.68 2.46
N GLU A 25 6.45 -8.85 1.88
CA GLU A 25 7.84 -8.62 2.27
C GLU A 25 8.11 -7.13 2.53
N VAL A 26 9.26 -6.86 3.16
CA VAL A 26 9.69 -5.48 3.43
C VAL A 26 9.90 -4.73 2.11
N GLY A 27 9.30 -3.54 2.01
CA GLY A 27 9.35 -2.72 0.81
C GLY A 27 8.20 -2.93 -0.17
N ASP A 28 7.27 -3.83 0.13
CA ASP A 28 6.01 -3.95 -0.60
C ASP A 28 5.04 -2.82 -0.27
N ILE A 29 4.19 -2.49 -1.24
CA ILE A 29 3.15 -1.47 -1.12
C ILE A 29 1.81 -2.17 -1.27
N PHE A 30 0.87 -1.84 -0.40
CA PHE A 30 -0.48 -2.42 -0.40
C PHE A 30 -1.53 -1.36 -0.08
N GLN A 31 -2.79 -1.70 -0.36
CA GLN A 31 -3.95 -0.92 0.05
C GLN A 31 -4.68 -1.59 1.20
N ALA A 32 -5.09 -0.75 2.16
CA ALA A 32 -6.08 -1.11 3.16
C ALA A 32 -7.25 -0.13 3.13
N VAL A 33 -8.43 -0.62 3.50
CA VAL A 33 -9.67 0.16 3.56
C VAL A 33 -10.27 0.00 4.94
N SER A 34 -10.62 1.12 5.58
CA SER A 34 -11.33 1.13 6.86
C SER A 34 -12.83 0.88 6.67
N GLU A 35 -13.54 0.59 7.77
CA GLU A 35 -14.98 0.33 7.74
C GLU A 35 -15.80 1.52 7.21
N ASN A 36 -15.31 2.75 7.37
CA ASN A 36 -15.94 3.96 6.81
C ASN A 36 -15.51 4.28 5.36
N GLY A 37 -14.78 3.37 4.70
CA GLY A 37 -14.33 3.53 3.31
C GLY A 37 -13.08 4.38 3.12
N ALA A 38 -12.43 4.84 4.19
CA ALA A 38 -11.17 5.58 4.05
C ALA A 38 -10.05 4.65 3.54
N VAL A 39 -9.35 5.10 2.51
CA VAL A 39 -8.28 4.34 1.86
C VAL A 39 -6.93 4.70 2.45
N ALA A 40 -6.13 3.68 2.75
CA ALA A 40 -4.74 3.81 3.15
C ALA A 40 -3.83 3.08 2.16
N VAL A 41 -2.85 3.80 1.60
CA VAL A 41 -1.72 3.21 0.89
C VAL A 41 -0.56 3.08 1.88
N CYS A 42 -0.07 1.85 2.04
CA CYS A 42 0.86 1.49 3.09
C CYS A 42 2.13 0.87 2.51
N LEU A 43 3.27 1.21 3.10
CA LEU A 43 4.57 0.59 2.84
C LEU A 43 4.88 -0.42 3.95
N VAL A 44 5.24 -1.65 3.60
CA VAL A 44 5.67 -2.68 4.56
C VAL A 44 7.07 -2.34 5.08
N LEU A 45 7.21 -2.30 6.40
CA LEU A 45 8.46 -1.99 7.11
C LEU A 45 9.09 -3.21 7.75
N ALA A 46 8.27 -4.13 8.26
CA ALA A 46 8.69 -5.40 8.83
C ALA A 46 7.55 -6.41 8.74
N VAL A 47 7.91 -7.68 8.66
CA VAL A 47 6.97 -8.79 8.70
C VAL A 47 7.47 -9.83 9.71
N ASP A 48 6.58 -10.30 10.57
CA ASP A 48 6.82 -11.45 11.44
C ASP A 48 5.78 -12.55 11.18
N GLU A 49 5.82 -13.64 11.94
CA GLU A 49 4.93 -14.80 11.74
C GLU A 49 3.44 -14.45 11.79
N THR A 50 3.07 -13.39 12.51
CA THR A 50 1.69 -13.04 12.82
C THR A 50 1.26 -11.66 12.35
N VAL A 51 2.20 -10.74 12.14
CA VAL A 51 1.89 -9.33 11.87
C VAL A 51 2.71 -8.77 10.72
N VAL A 52 2.06 -7.93 9.93
CA VAL A 52 2.68 -7.01 8.98
C VAL A 52 2.74 -5.64 9.65
N ILE A 53 3.95 -5.14 9.87
CA ILE A 53 4.20 -3.78 10.35
C ILE A 53 4.42 -2.90 9.13
N SER A 54 3.63 -1.84 9.03
CA SER A 54 3.60 -0.94 7.87
C SER A 54 3.49 0.51 8.30
N ARG A 55 3.62 1.41 7.33
CA ARG A 55 3.41 2.84 7.51
C ARG A 55 2.60 3.41 6.36
N ARG A 56 1.64 4.27 6.69
CA ARG A 56 0.90 5.06 5.70
C ARG A 56 1.82 6.06 5.03
N ILE A 57 1.88 6.05 3.70
CA ILE A 57 2.85 6.84 2.95
C ILE A 57 2.66 8.35 3.15
N THR A 58 1.43 8.83 3.29
CA THR A 58 1.16 10.28 3.37
C THR A 58 1.07 10.80 4.80
N THR A 59 0.51 10.03 5.74
CA THR A 59 0.37 10.46 7.15
C THR A 59 1.54 10.05 8.02
N GLN A 60 2.37 9.10 7.56
CA GLN A 60 3.50 8.54 8.27
C GLN A 60 3.11 7.79 9.57
N GLU A 61 1.83 7.51 9.75
CA GLU A 61 1.31 6.71 10.86
C GLU A 61 1.68 5.24 10.68
N TYR A 62 2.12 4.61 11.76
CA TYR A 62 2.39 3.17 11.78
C TYR A 62 1.07 2.40 11.86
N CYS A 63 1.02 1.27 11.14
CA CYS A 63 -0.14 0.39 11.12
C CYS A 63 0.34 -1.06 11.26
N LYS A 64 -0.43 -1.87 11.98
CA LYS A 64 -0.18 -3.30 12.15
C LYS A 64 -1.37 -4.08 11.63
N PHE A 65 -1.12 -5.10 10.81
CA PHE A 65 -2.15 -5.95 10.25
C PHE A 65 -1.85 -7.42 10.55
N ASP A 66 -2.85 -8.17 10.97
CA ASP A 66 -2.73 -9.61 11.16
C ASP A 66 -2.41 -10.26 9.81
N ARG A 67 -1.33 -11.06 9.75
CA ARG A 67 -0.78 -11.60 8.51
C ARG A 67 -1.66 -12.68 7.87
N ARG A 68 -2.67 -13.18 8.58
CA ARG A 68 -3.59 -14.21 8.06
C ARG A 68 -4.87 -13.62 7.49
N SER A 69 -5.46 -12.67 8.20
CA SER A 69 -6.74 -12.04 7.86
C SER A 69 -6.56 -10.68 7.18
N GLY A 70 -5.39 -10.05 7.30
CA GLY A 70 -5.12 -8.71 6.79
C GLY A 70 -5.89 -7.63 7.53
N ARG A 71 -6.53 -7.94 8.66
CA ARG A 71 -7.25 -6.96 9.49
C ARG A 71 -6.27 -6.24 10.40
N SER A 72 -6.50 -4.96 10.63
CA SER A 72 -5.68 -4.17 11.55
C SER A 72 -5.75 -4.75 12.95
N VAL A 73 -4.60 -4.91 13.59
CA VAL A 73 -4.51 -5.31 14.99
C VAL A 73 -4.61 -4.06 15.84
N LEU A 74 -5.55 -4.04 16.79
CA LEU A 74 -5.80 -2.88 17.64
C LEU A 74 -4.53 -2.49 18.42
N GLY A 75 -4.08 -1.25 18.22
CA GLY A 75 -3.00 -0.61 18.97
C GLY A 75 -2.98 0.89 18.74
N GLY A 76 -3.52 1.67 19.69
CA GLY A 76 -3.49 3.15 19.68
C GLY A 76 -4.40 3.84 18.64
N ASN A 77 -4.25 5.15 18.46
CA ASN A 77 -4.97 6.03 17.51
C ASN A 77 -4.60 5.77 16.03
N SER A 78 -4.21 4.55 15.70
CA SER A 78 -3.74 4.14 14.38
C SER A 78 -4.93 3.87 13.45
N PHE A 79 -4.72 3.98 12.13
CA PHE A 79 -5.70 3.55 11.14
C PHE A 79 -6.17 2.10 11.42
N SER A 80 -7.49 1.91 11.42
CA SER A 80 -8.15 0.61 11.57
C SER A 80 -8.83 0.25 10.24
N GLY A 81 -8.53 -0.93 9.70
CA GLY A 81 -9.04 -1.37 8.41
C GLY A 81 -8.51 -2.73 8.00
N THR A 82 -8.79 -3.11 6.77
CA THR A 82 -8.46 -4.43 6.21
C THR A 82 -7.67 -4.25 4.93
N ILE A 83 -6.61 -5.04 4.73
CA ILE A 83 -5.86 -5.08 3.47
C ILE A 83 -6.81 -5.54 2.36
N THR A 84 -6.95 -4.75 1.30
CA THR A 84 -7.86 -5.03 0.18
C THR A 84 -7.15 -5.30 -1.12
N SER A 85 -5.88 -4.91 -1.27
CA SER A 85 -5.06 -5.31 -2.43
C SER A 85 -3.59 -5.32 -2.06
N VAL A 86 -2.85 -6.29 -2.60
CA VAL A 86 -1.39 -6.42 -2.49
C VAL A 86 -0.74 -6.56 -3.87
N GLU A 87 -1.47 -6.21 -4.93
CA GLU A 87 -1.00 -6.39 -6.30
C GLU A 87 0.32 -5.59 -6.50
N PRO A 88 1.34 -6.17 -7.16
CA PRO A 88 2.55 -5.43 -7.45
C PRO A 88 2.27 -4.22 -8.32
N LEU A 89 2.89 -3.10 -7.96
CA LEU A 89 2.83 -1.88 -8.75
C LEU A 89 3.90 -1.89 -9.84
N PRO A 90 3.63 -1.31 -11.02
CA PRO A 90 4.67 -1.04 -12.00
C PRO A 90 5.84 -0.28 -11.37
N PRO A 91 7.11 -0.57 -11.76
CA PRO A 91 8.29 0.02 -11.13
C PRO A 91 8.26 1.54 -11.00
N GLU A 92 7.76 2.24 -12.02
CA GLU A 92 7.65 3.71 -12.03
C GLU A 92 6.69 4.23 -10.97
N VAL A 93 5.52 3.59 -10.83
CA VAL A 93 4.51 3.93 -9.82
C VAL A 93 5.04 3.61 -8.43
N ARG A 94 5.62 2.42 -8.25
CA ARG A 94 6.25 2.00 -6.99
C ARG A 94 7.31 3.00 -6.54
N ASN A 95 8.23 3.38 -7.43
CA ASN A 95 9.30 4.33 -7.10
C ASN A 95 8.74 5.70 -6.71
N THR A 96 7.69 6.17 -7.40
CA THR A 96 7.01 7.42 -7.04
C THR A 96 6.47 7.37 -5.60
N PHE A 97 5.87 6.26 -5.19
CA PHE A 97 5.39 6.10 -3.80
C PHE A 97 6.52 6.02 -2.76
N LEU A 98 7.66 5.41 -3.10
CA LEU A 98 8.83 5.40 -2.22
C LEU A 98 9.45 6.80 -2.06
N GLU A 99 9.49 7.58 -3.14
CA GLU A 99 9.89 8.98 -3.10
C GLU A 99 8.94 9.82 -2.23
N MET A 100 7.62 9.61 -2.39
CA MET A 100 6.61 10.24 -1.54
C MET A 100 6.83 9.89 -0.06
N ASP A 101 6.99 8.61 0.28
CA ASP A 101 7.24 8.19 1.67
C ASP A 101 8.47 8.88 2.24
N ARG A 102 9.57 8.95 1.47
CA ARG A 102 10.78 9.66 1.88
C ARG A 102 10.52 11.15 2.09
N GLN A 103 9.77 11.80 1.20
CA GLN A 103 9.42 13.22 1.31
C GLN A 103 8.57 13.47 2.55
N TYR A 104 7.45 12.76 2.75
CA TYR A 104 6.58 12.95 3.92
C TYR A 104 7.29 12.63 5.24
N ARG A 105 8.29 11.75 5.23
CA ARG A 105 9.09 11.41 6.42
C ARG A 105 10.16 12.46 6.77
N LEU A 106 10.77 13.10 5.78
CA LEU A 106 11.97 13.93 5.97
C LEU A 106 11.74 15.43 5.74
N ALA A 107 10.76 15.80 4.93
CA ALA A 107 10.55 17.20 4.54
C ALA A 107 10.06 18.04 5.73
N HIS A 108 10.53 19.28 5.79
CA HIS A 108 9.88 20.31 6.59
C HIS A 108 8.53 20.61 5.94
N ARG A 109 7.45 20.61 6.72
CA ARG A 109 6.07 20.82 6.23
C ARG A 109 5.83 22.30 5.89
N ASP A 110 6.62 22.86 4.99
CA ASP A 110 6.27 24.11 4.30
C ASP A 110 5.28 23.85 3.16
N GLU A 111 4.62 24.91 2.69
CA GLU A 111 3.52 24.78 1.73
C GLU A 111 3.98 24.23 0.36
N GLU A 112 5.23 24.48 -0.01
CA GLU A 112 5.78 24.06 -1.30
C GLU A 112 6.15 22.58 -1.29
N SER A 113 6.72 22.08 -0.19
CA SER A 113 7.08 20.66 -0.01
C SER A 113 5.89 19.71 0.11
N LEU A 114 4.70 20.24 0.44
CA LEU A 114 3.46 19.49 0.52
C LEU A 114 2.71 19.38 -0.82
N ARG A 115 3.12 20.12 -1.86
CA ARG A 115 2.44 20.10 -3.16
C ARG A 115 2.82 18.85 -3.94
N LEU A 116 1.80 18.08 -4.31
CA LEU A 116 1.97 16.92 -5.16
C LEU A 116 2.44 17.33 -6.57
N THR A 117 3.51 16.69 -7.03
CA THR A 117 3.98 16.80 -8.42
C THR A 117 2.98 16.15 -9.39
N ALA A 118 3.15 16.40 -10.69
CA ALA A 118 2.32 15.75 -11.71
C ALA A 118 2.46 14.21 -11.69
N SER A 119 3.68 13.69 -11.46
CA SER A 119 3.93 12.25 -11.36
C SER A 119 3.26 11.64 -10.14
N GLN A 120 3.29 12.31 -8.99
CA GLN A 120 2.64 11.84 -7.76
C GLN A 120 1.12 11.80 -7.91
N LYS A 121 0.51 12.82 -8.54
CA LYS A 121 -0.92 12.81 -8.86
C LYS A 121 -1.30 11.66 -9.79
N ALA A 122 -0.50 11.44 -10.84
CA ALA A 122 -0.72 10.33 -11.76
C ALA A 122 -0.59 8.97 -11.06
N ALA A 123 0.41 8.78 -10.20
CA ALA A 123 0.59 7.56 -9.41
C ALA A 123 -0.57 7.30 -8.44
N LEU A 124 -1.09 8.36 -7.79
CA LEU A 124 -2.26 8.27 -6.90
C LEU A 124 -3.55 7.88 -7.65
N LEU A 125 -3.75 8.40 -8.86
CA LEU A 125 -4.88 7.99 -9.70
C LEU A 125 -4.72 6.56 -10.19
N PHE A 126 -3.50 6.20 -10.64
CA PHE A 126 -3.20 4.85 -11.09
C PHE A 126 -3.46 3.81 -9.99
N ILE A 127 -2.93 4.01 -8.78
CA ILE A 127 -3.04 3.02 -7.70
C ILE A 127 -4.50 2.81 -7.27
N HIS A 128 -5.30 3.88 -7.30
CA HIS A 128 -6.73 3.82 -6.99
C HIS A 128 -7.46 2.89 -7.94
N ASP A 129 -7.25 3.05 -9.25
CA ASP A 129 -7.92 2.25 -10.27
C ASP A 129 -7.34 0.82 -10.34
N HIS A 130 -6.01 0.69 -10.23
CA HIS A 130 -5.30 -0.59 -10.30
C HIS A 130 -5.75 -1.52 -9.16
N TYR A 131 -5.69 -1.07 -7.91
CA TYR A 131 -6.07 -1.92 -6.79
C TYR A 131 -7.56 -2.22 -6.71
N ALA A 132 -8.42 -1.35 -7.24
CA ALA A 132 -9.85 -1.64 -7.37
C ALA A 132 -10.11 -2.81 -8.36
N GLN A 133 -9.25 -3.00 -9.36
CA GLN A 133 -9.35 -4.12 -10.32
C GLN A 133 -8.77 -5.43 -9.79
N TYR A 134 -7.81 -5.34 -8.86
CA TYR A 134 -7.12 -6.50 -8.27
C TYR A 134 -7.33 -6.61 -6.75
N PRO A 135 -8.58 -6.77 -6.27
CA PRO A 135 -8.83 -6.96 -4.85
C PRO A 135 -8.37 -8.34 -4.39
N ILE A 136 -7.89 -8.44 -3.16
CA ILE A 136 -7.78 -9.72 -2.47
C ILE A 136 -9.14 -10.08 -1.88
N GLY A 137 -9.66 -11.27 -2.22
CA GLY A 137 -10.94 -11.76 -1.70
C GLY A 137 -10.99 -11.89 -0.18
N GLU A 138 -12.17 -12.19 0.35
CA GLU A 138 -12.36 -12.53 1.77
C GLU A 138 -11.67 -13.83 2.19
#